data_AF-A0A6A0QY62-F1
#
_entry.id   AF-A0A6A0QY62-F1
#
_cell.length_a   1.000
_cell.length_b   1.000
_cell.length_c   1.000
_cell.angle_alpha   90.00
_cell.angle_beta   90.00
_cell.angle_gamma   90.00
#
_symmetry.space_group_name_H-M   'P 1'
#
loop_
_entity.id
_entity.type
_entity.pdbx_description
1 polymer ?
#
loop_
_entity_poly.entity_id
_entity_poly.type
_entity_poly.pdbx_seq_one_letter_code
_entity_poly.pdbx_strand_id
1 'polypeptide(L)' 'RPEWISPTVSTTGAHRVVDTEFYGHDQRVEIELAESADKVEALVSSLHAIHVGDTVDLEILDAVVYPKA' A
#
# COMPACT_ATOMS: atom_id res chain seq x y z
N ARG A 1 7.25 -6.59 3.48
CA ARG A 1 7.98 -5.81 2.46
C ARG A 1 6.95 -4.98 1.70
N PRO A 2 7.32 -3.86 1.06
CA PRO A 2 6.34 -3.01 0.37
C PRO A 2 5.56 -3.72 -0.73
N GLU A 3 6.20 -4.67 -1.43
CA GLU A 3 5.58 -5.50 -2.46
C GLU A 3 4.54 -6.51 -1.94
N TRP A 4 4.40 -6.68 -0.62
CA TRP A 4 3.43 -7.60 0.00
C TRP A 4 2.19 -6.89 0.52
N ILE A 5 2.15 -5.57 0.43
CA ILE A 5 1.02 -4.75 0.88
C ILE A 5 0.29 -4.30 -0.37
N SER A 6 -0.97 -4.68 -0.50
CA SER A 6 -1.83 -4.31 -1.61
C SER A 6 -2.90 -3.31 -1.13
N PRO A 7 -2.63 -2.00 -1.24
CA PRO A 7 -3.62 -0.99 -0.90
C PRO A 7 -4.65 -0.83 -2.01
N THR A 8 -5.91 -0.72 -1.62
CA THR A 8 -7.03 -0.47 -2.54
C THR A 8 -7.78 0.78 -2.11
N VAL A 9 -7.99 1.72 -3.03
CA VAL A 9 -8.76 2.95 -2.76
C VAL A 9 -10.20 2.59 -2.40
N SER A 10 -10.67 3.14 -1.29
CA SER A 10 -11.96 2.81 -0.70
C SER A 10 -12.56 4.02 -0.02
N THR A 11 -13.86 4.25 -0.20
CA THR A 11 -14.58 5.35 0.46
C THR A 11 -14.86 5.07 1.95
N THR A 12 -14.64 3.83 2.40
CA THR A 12 -14.86 3.39 3.78
C THR A 12 -13.60 2.86 4.45
N GLY A 13 -12.45 2.91 3.77
CA GLY A 13 -11.19 2.45 4.33
C GLY A 13 -10.82 3.19 5.61
N ALA A 14 -10.00 2.57 6.46
CA ALA A 14 -9.55 3.20 7.70
C ALA A 14 -8.25 3.98 7.49
N HIS A 15 -7.40 3.54 6.56
CA HIS A 15 -6.03 4.02 6.40
C HIS A 15 -5.96 5.17 5.40
N ARG A 16 -4.94 6.03 5.53
CA ARG A 16 -4.81 7.23 4.70
C ARG A 16 -3.45 7.32 4.03
N VAL A 17 -3.46 7.64 2.74
CA VAL A 17 -2.24 7.87 1.98
C VAL A 17 -1.69 9.25 2.31
N VAL A 18 -0.43 9.31 2.73
CA VAL A 18 0.23 10.55 3.18
C VAL A 18 1.35 11.01 2.27
N ASP A 19 1.95 10.11 1.50
CA ASP A 19 2.97 10.42 0.50
C ASP A 19 2.92 9.44 -0.68
N THR A 20 3.36 9.90 -1.86
CA THR A 20 3.40 9.09 -3.07
C THR A 20 4.60 9.47 -3.95
N GLU A 21 5.30 8.46 -4.49
CA GLU A 21 6.41 8.66 -5.42
C GLU A 21 6.29 7.72 -6.63
N PHE A 22 6.53 8.24 -7.83
CA PHE A 22 6.40 7.49 -9.08
C PHE A 22 7.78 7.04 -9.60
N TYR A 23 7.87 5.75 -9.95
CA TYR A 23 9.06 5.13 -10.56
C TYR A 23 8.68 4.45 -11.88
N GLY A 24 8.29 5.25 -12.88
CA GLY A 24 7.89 4.75 -14.19
C GLY A 24 6.60 3.93 -14.13
N HIS A 25 6.70 2.60 -14.14
CA HIS A 25 5.55 1.69 -14.12
C HIS A 25 5.03 1.36 -12.72
N ASP A 26 5.81 1.71 -11.70
CA ASP A 26 5.48 1.49 -10.30
C ASP A 26 5.27 2.82 -9.60
N GLN A 27 4.49 2.77 -8.52
CA GLN A 27 4.25 3.86 -7.62
C GLN A 27 4.45 3.34 -6.20
N ARG A 28 5.32 4.01 -5.45
CA ARG A 28 5.45 3.81 -4.01
C ARG A 28 4.44 4.72 -3.30
N VAL A 29 3.75 4.16 -2.33
CA VAL A 29 2.77 4.89 -1.52
C VAL A 29 3.10 4.70 -0.04
N GLU A 30 3.12 5.80 0.71
CA GLU A 30 3.24 5.81 2.17
C GLU A 30 1.84 5.98 2.77
N ILE A 31 1.50 5.11 3.71
CA ILE A 31 0.15 4.98 4.26
C ILE A 31 0.23 5.05 5.78
N GLU A 32 -0.50 5.99 6.36
CA GLU A 32 -0.69 6.13 7.80
C GLU A 32 -1.80 5.19 8.27
N LEU A 33 -1.52 4.42 9.32
CA LEU A 33 -2.48 3.46 9.86
C LEU A 33 -3.47 4.16 10.81
N ALA A 34 -4.76 3.83 10.71
CA ALA A 34 -5.80 4.50 11.50
C ALA A 34 -5.65 4.28 13.02
N GLU A 35 -5.23 3.08 13.40
CA GLU A 35 -5.20 2.60 14.79
C GLU A 35 -3.80 2.72 15.42
N SER A 36 -2.81 3.21 14.69
CA SER A 36 -1.42 3.29 15.14
C SER A 36 -0.73 4.47 14.47
N ALA A 37 0.13 5.20 15.18
CA ALA A 37 0.93 6.27 14.56
C ALA A 37 2.03 5.75 13.60
N ASP A 38 1.99 4.47 13.27
CA ASP A 38 2.88 3.79 12.35
C ASP A 38 2.48 4.06 10.90
N LYS A 39 3.51 3.99 10.04
CA LYS A 39 3.36 4.13 8.61
C LYS A 39 3.86 2.87 7.92
N VAL A 40 3.18 2.50 6.85
CA VAL A 40 3.58 1.39 5.99
C VAL A 40 3.78 1.89 4.57
N GLU A 41 4.68 1.23 3.87
CA GLU A 41 4.98 1.51 2.47
C GLU A 41 4.44 0.38 1.62
N ALA A 42 3.79 0.71 0.52
CA ALA A 42 3.36 -0.26 -0.48
C ALA A 42 3.87 0.10 -1.87
N LEU A 43 4.07 -0.91 -2.71
CA LEU A 43 4.44 -0.72 -4.12
C LEU A 43 3.28 -1.18 -4.99
N VAL A 44 2.70 -0.26 -5.75
CA VAL A 44 1.56 -0.51 -6.63
C VAL A 44 1.88 -0.17 -8.08
N SER A 45 1.12 -0.74 -9.00
CA SER A 45 1.23 -0.37 -10.40
C SER A 45 0.73 1.06 -10.64
N SER A 46 1.49 1.86 -11.38
CA SER A 46 1.11 3.23 -11.75
C SER A 46 -0.11 3.33 -12.68
N LEU A 47 -0.62 2.19 -13.19
CA LEU A 47 -1.88 2.10 -13.93
C LEU A 47 -3.10 2.42 -13.05
N HIS A 48 -3.02 2.13 -11.75
CA HIS A 48 -4.05 2.43 -10.77
C HIS A 48 -3.47 3.41 -9.75
N ALA A 49 -3.20 4.62 -10.23
CA ALA A 49 -2.56 5.64 -9.41
C ALA A 49 -3.40 5.97 -8.18
N ILE A 50 -2.77 5.85 -7.01
CA ILE A 50 -3.31 6.22 -5.71
C ILE A 50 -2.78 7.62 -5.39
N HIS A 51 -3.57 8.48 -4.75
CA HIS A 51 -3.16 9.86 -4.48
C HIS A 51 -3.05 10.15 -2.99
N VAL A 52 -2.22 11.14 -2.65
CA VAL A 52 -2.15 11.67 -1.29
C VAL A 52 -3.53 12.16 -0.86
N GLY A 53 -3.95 11.75 0.33
CA GLY A 53 -5.26 12.05 0.89
C GLY A 53 -6.32 10.98 0.62
N ASP A 54 -6.07 10.04 -0.30
CA ASP A 54 -6.97 8.91 -0.52
C ASP A 54 -7.07 8.04 0.74
N THR A 55 -8.26 7.51 0.93
CA THR A 55 -8.56 6.50 1.94
C THR A 55 -8.42 5.12 1.32
N VAL A 56 -7.76 4.19 2.01
CA VAL A 56 -7.44 2.86 1.48
C VAL A 56 -7.74 1.75 2.49
N ASP A 57 -8.12 0.59 1.94
CA ASP A 57 -8.09 -0.70 2.64
C ASP A 57 -6.77 -1.41 2.31
N LEU A 58 -6.21 -2.11 3.30
CA LEU A 58 -4.92 -2.80 3.17
C LEU A 58 -5.14 -4.32 3.19
N GLU A 59 -4.63 -5.00 2.17
CA GLU A 59 -4.51 -6.46 2.17
C GLU A 59 -3.03 -6.86 2.24
N ILE A 60 -2.69 -7.81 3.11
CA ILE A 60 -1.36 -8.43 3.14
C ILE A 60 -1.41 -9.66 2.23
N LEU A 61 -0.66 -9.62 1.15
CA LEU A 61 -0.52 -10.74 0.23
C LEU A 61 0.28 -11.85 0.93
N ASP A 62 -0.33 -13.02 1.09
CA ASP A 62 0.31 -14.18 1.70
C ASP A 62 1.52 -14.58 0.83
N ALA A 63 2.72 -14.39 1.38
CA ALA A 63 3.93 -14.84 0.73
C ALA A 63 3.91 -16.37 0.72
N VAL A 64 3.84 -16.99 -0.46
CA VAL A 64 4.10 -18.44 -0.60
C VAL A 64 5.54 -18.69 -0.16
N VAL A 65 5.73 -19.01 1.12
CA VAL A 65 7.01 -19.45 1.64
C VAL A 65 7.21 -20.87 1.15
N TYR A 66 8.01 -21.05 0.09
CA TYR A 66 8.53 -22.38 -0.23
C TYR A 66 9.47 -22.79 0.91
N PRO A 67 9.15 -23.80 1.73
CA PRO A 67 10.12 -24.32 2.67
C PRO A 67 11.30 -24.83 1.84
N LYS A 68 12.49 -24.34 2.17
CA LYS A 68 13.73 -24.81 1.54
C LYS A 68 13.86 -26.31 1.88
N ALA A 69 13.84 -27.16 0.86
CA ALA A 69 14.04 -28.60 0.98
C ALA A 69 15.44 -28.95 1.53
#